data_AF-E8RLW8-F1
#
_entry.id   AF-E8RLW8-F1
#
_cell.length_a   1.000
_cell.length_b   1.000
_cell.length_c   1.000
_cell.angle_alpha   90.00
_cell.angle_beta   90.00
_cell.angle_gamma   90.00
#
_symmetry.space_group_name_H-M   'P 1'
#
loop_
_entity.id
_entity.type
_entity.pdbx_description
1 polymer ?
#
loop_
_entity_poly.entity_id
_entity_poly.type
_entity_poly.pdbx_seq_one_letter_code
_entity_poly.pdbx_strand_id
1 'polypeptide(L)'
;MKKLQEVKKHLRPGQVYRREDVAKWSMSVDRHLKQLVEAGELTKLSAGVYYYPRKTAFGAAPAEDKNLVEAFLKDDRFLLTSPNAYNALGVGTTQLYNETVVYNHKRHGQFKLGGRMFDFRVKPHFPKEVTKEFLLVDLVNNVGRLAENRTQVLERVKDQATRTDQSALQKAVHDYGAVRTKKFFASLFESESRAYAT
;
A
#
# COMPACT_ATOMS: atom_id res chain seq x y z
N MET A 1 -10.80 -30.64 23.21
CA MET A 1 -9.35 -30.44 23.01
C MET A 1 -8.85 -30.89 21.63
N LYS A 2 -9.18 -32.10 21.13
CA LYS A 2 -8.68 -32.61 19.82
C LYS A 2 -8.91 -31.65 18.63
N LYS A 3 -10.11 -31.07 18.48
CA LYS A 3 -10.41 -30.14 17.37
C LYS A 3 -9.72 -28.78 17.46
N LEU A 4 -9.44 -28.28 18.67
CA LEU A 4 -8.66 -27.03 18.82
C LEU A 4 -7.22 -27.25 18.34
N GLN A 5 -6.64 -28.41 18.66
CA GLN A 5 -5.31 -28.79 18.19
C GLN A 5 -5.28 -28.98 16.67
N GLU A 6 -6.36 -29.50 16.08
CA GLU A 6 -6.52 -29.59 14.63
C GLU A 6 -6.49 -28.21 13.96
N VAL A 7 -7.23 -27.22 14.48
CA VAL A 7 -7.16 -25.83 14.00
C VAL A 7 -5.74 -25.28 14.10
N LYS A 8 -5.03 -25.51 15.23
CA LYS A 8 -3.65 -25.05 15.40
C LYS A 8 -2.70 -25.56 14.33
N LYS A 9 -2.88 -26.79 13.84
CA LYS A 9 -2.04 -27.36 12.76
C LYS A 9 -2.12 -26.60 11.44
N HIS A 10 -3.21 -25.87 11.20
CA HIS A 10 -3.39 -25.05 10.00
C HIS A 10 -2.88 -23.61 10.17
N LEU A 11 -2.59 -23.18 11.40
CA LEU A 11 -2.08 -21.84 11.67
C LEU A 11 -0.57 -21.78 11.38
N ARG A 12 -0.15 -20.72 10.68
CA ARG A 12 1.24 -20.45 10.32
C ARG A 12 1.68 -19.13 10.95
N PRO A 13 2.79 -19.11 11.71
CA PRO A 13 3.28 -17.87 12.33
C PRO A 13 3.55 -16.78 11.29
N GLY A 14 3.09 -15.56 11.57
CA GLY A 14 3.16 -14.40 10.68
C GLY A 14 1.94 -14.21 9.78
N GLN A 15 0.97 -15.14 9.77
CA GLN A 15 -0.22 -15.06 8.92
C GLN A 15 -1.41 -14.39 9.62
N VAL A 16 -2.26 -13.76 8.81
CA VAL A 16 -3.53 -13.16 9.23
C VAL A 16 -4.67 -14.04 8.72
N TYR A 17 -5.61 -14.36 9.60
CA TYR A 17 -6.74 -15.21 9.35
C TYR A 17 -8.04 -14.43 9.56
N ARG A 18 -8.98 -14.61 8.63
CA ARG A 18 -10.35 -14.21 8.87
C ARG A 18 -11.10 -15.32 9.60
N ARG A 19 -12.22 -14.95 10.23
CA ARG A 19 -13.17 -15.92 10.80
C ARG A 19 -13.56 -17.01 9.79
N GLU A 20 -13.74 -16.63 8.52
CA GLU A 20 -14.11 -17.55 7.43
C GLU A 20 -13.00 -18.54 7.05
N ASP A 21 -11.72 -18.21 7.29
CA ASP A 21 -10.62 -19.16 7.07
C ASP A 21 -10.65 -20.26 8.12
N VAL A 22 -10.86 -19.89 9.38
CA VAL A 22 -10.94 -20.85 10.49
C VAL A 22 -12.20 -21.73 10.39
N ALA A 23 -13.26 -21.23 9.75
CA ALA A 23 -14.48 -21.99 9.47
C ALA A 23 -14.23 -23.24 8.60
N LYS A 24 -13.16 -23.24 7.78
CA LYS A 24 -12.76 -24.39 6.95
C LYS A 24 -12.29 -25.58 7.78
N TRP A 25 -11.87 -25.35 9.04
CA TRP A 25 -11.25 -26.37 9.89
C TRP A 25 -12.02 -26.60 11.20
N SER A 26 -13.12 -25.87 11.43
CA SER A 26 -13.82 -25.90 12.71
C SER A 26 -15.29 -25.53 12.59
N MET A 27 -16.16 -26.39 13.13
CA MET A 27 -17.59 -26.10 13.30
C MET A 27 -17.89 -25.17 14.50
N SER A 28 -16.96 -24.99 15.43
CA SER A 28 -17.10 -24.13 16.62
C SER A 28 -16.17 -22.91 16.54
N VAL A 29 -16.25 -22.17 15.43
CA VAL A 29 -15.30 -21.13 15.03
C VAL A 29 -15.07 -20.09 16.14
N ASP A 30 -16.14 -19.46 16.63
CA ASP A 30 -16.01 -18.38 17.62
C ASP A 30 -15.43 -18.86 18.95
N ARG A 31 -15.81 -20.08 19.36
CA ARG A 31 -15.26 -20.72 20.56
C ARG A 31 -13.77 -20.97 20.42
N HIS A 32 -13.32 -21.55 19.31
CA HIS A 32 -11.90 -21.85 19.12
C HIS A 32 -11.07 -20.57 18.93
N LEU A 33 -11.58 -19.57 18.20
CA LEU A 33 -10.92 -18.27 18.10
C LEU A 33 -10.76 -17.61 19.47
N LYS A 34 -11.82 -17.59 20.29
CA LYS A 34 -11.75 -17.08 21.66
C LYS A 34 -10.69 -17.82 22.48
N GLN A 35 -10.69 -19.15 22.45
CA GLN A 35 -9.69 -19.96 23.16
C GLN A 35 -8.25 -19.68 22.70
N LEU A 36 -8.04 -19.50 21.39
CA LEU A 36 -6.71 -19.20 20.85
C LEU A 36 -6.25 -17.79 21.22
N VAL A 37 -7.17 -16.82 21.28
CA VAL A 37 -6.87 -15.46 21.74
C VAL A 37 -6.56 -15.44 23.24
N GLU A 38 -7.38 -16.11 24.05
CA GLU A 38 -7.16 -16.22 25.50
C GLU A 38 -5.85 -16.95 25.83
N ALA A 39 -5.47 -17.95 25.02
CA ALA A 39 -4.19 -18.63 25.16
C ALA A 39 -2.98 -17.81 24.65
N GLY A 40 -3.19 -16.62 24.11
CA GLY A 40 -2.13 -15.78 23.54
C GLY A 40 -1.55 -16.30 22.21
N GLU A 41 -2.19 -17.28 21.59
CA GLU A 41 -1.78 -17.85 20.30
C GLU A 41 -2.24 -16.97 19.14
N LEU A 42 -3.39 -16.31 19.27
CA LEU A 42 -3.89 -15.35 18.27
C LEU A 42 -4.06 -13.96 18.88
N THR A 43 -3.77 -12.94 18.09
CA THR A 43 -4.09 -11.54 18.42
C THR A 43 -5.29 -11.09 17.59
N LYS A 44 -6.34 -10.59 18.24
CA LYS A 44 -7.48 -10.00 17.53
C LYS A 44 -7.10 -8.62 17.00
N LEU A 45 -7.15 -8.44 15.68
CA LEU A 45 -6.74 -7.19 15.02
C LEU A 45 -7.93 -6.25 14.77
N SER A 46 -9.08 -6.82 14.40
CA SER A 46 -10.33 -6.11 14.18
C SER A 46 -11.51 -7.11 14.22
N ALA A 47 -12.72 -6.67 13.87
CA ALA A 47 -13.88 -7.56 13.82
C ALA A 47 -13.67 -8.70 12.80
N GLY A 48 -13.55 -9.93 13.31
CA GLY A 48 -13.41 -11.12 12.48
C GLY A 48 -12.03 -11.34 11.85
N VAL A 49 -11.01 -10.57 12.23
CA VAL A 49 -9.63 -10.68 11.73
C VAL A 49 -8.67 -10.95 12.90
N TYR A 50 -7.85 -11.98 12.74
CA TYR A 50 -6.96 -12.51 13.77
C TYR A 50 -5.57 -12.73 13.19
N TYR A 51 -4.53 -12.50 13.98
CA TYR A 51 -3.14 -12.66 13.59
C TYR A 51 -2.48 -13.74 14.43
N TYR A 52 -1.72 -14.62 13.79
CA TYR A 52 -0.85 -15.55 14.50
C TYR A 52 0.56 -14.97 14.59
N PRO A 53 0.97 -14.37 15.72
CA PRO A 53 2.28 -13.74 15.85
C PRO A 53 3.46 -14.69 15.65
N ARG A 54 4.44 -14.23 14.88
CA ARG A 54 5.77 -14.83 14.91
C ARG A 54 6.49 -14.37 16.19
N LYS A 55 6.99 -15.33 16.96
CA LYS A 55 7.82 -15.05 18.13
C LYS A 55 9.23 -14.68 17.67
N THR A 56 9.77 -13.60 18.21
CA THR A 56 11.12 -13.11 17.99
C THR A 56 11.83 -12.91 19.33
N ALA A 57 13.14 -12.66 19.32
CA ALA A 57 13.88 -12.32 20.54
C ALA A 57 13.33 -11.09 21.27
N PHE A 58 12.63 -10.19 20.55
CA PHE A 58 12.03 -8.97 21.08
C PHE A 58 10.53 -9.10 21.39
N GLY A 59 9.99 -10.33 21.37
CA GLY A 59 8.57 -10.61 21.59
C GLY A 59 7.80 -10.91 20.30
N ALA A 60 6.49 -10.68 20.33
CA ALA A 60 5.61 -10.94 19.21
C ALA A 60 5.80 -9.89 18.11
N ALA A 61 6.25 -10.32 16.92
CA ALA A 61 6.34 -9.43 15.77
C ALA A 61 4.93 -8.93 15.36
N PRO A 62 4.79 -7.68 14.89
CA PRO A 62 3.53 -7.21 14.31
C PRO A 62 3.20 -7.95 13.01
N ALA A 63 1.92 -7.93 12.64
CA ALA A 63 1.49 -8.42 11.34
C ALA A 63 2.05 -7.55 10.20
N GLU A 64 2.43 -8.18 9.10
CA GLU A 64 2.84 -7.46 7.89
C GLU A 64 1.66 -6.69 7.30
N ASP A 65 1.91 -5.46 6.84
CA ASP A 65 0.89 -4.58 6.24
C ASP A 65 0.16 -5.25 5.09
N LYS A 66 0.88 -6.01 4.27
CA LYS A 66 0.30 -6.77 3.15
C LYS A 66 -0.77 -7.75 3.64
N ASN A 67 -0.45 -8.57 4.63
CA ASN A 67 -1.37 -9.57 5.17
C ASN A 67 -2.58 -8.91 5.85
N LEU A 68 -2.36 -7.79 6.56
CA LEU A 68 -3.45 -7.00 7.16
C LEU A 68 -4.41 -6.46 6.11
N VAL A 69 -3.87 -5.84 5.06
CA VAL A 69 -4.65 -5.18 4.01
C VAL A 69 -5.38 -6.21 3.14
N GLU A 70 -4.73 -7.32 2.79
CA GLU A 70 -5.36 -8.43 2.08
C GLU A 70 -6.53 -9.02 2.88
N ALA A 71 -6.26 -9.32 4.16
CA ALA A 71 -7.28 -9.78 5.11
C ALA A 71 -8.28 -8.69 5.53
N PHE A 72 -8.14 -7.45 5.06
CA PHE A 72 -9.16 -6.40 5.20
C PHE A 72 -10.01 -6.25 3.93
N LEU A 73 -9.37 -6.24 2.75
CA LEU A 73 -10.01 -6.06 1.44
C LEU A 73 -10.68 -7.30 0.86
N LYS A 74 -10.30 -8.51 1.30
CA LYS A 74 -10.64 -9.79 0.63
C LYS A 74 -10.13 -9.76 -0.81
N ASP A 75 -8.96 -9.19 -1.02
CA ASP A 75 -8.35 -8.97 -2.34
C ASP A 75 -6.84 -8.90 -2.14
N ASP A 76 -6.10 -9.46 -3.09
CA ASP A 76 -4.66 -9.35 -3.21
C ASP A 76 -4.24 -8.25 -4.22
N ARG A 77 -5.21 -7.70 -4.98
CA ARG A 77 -4.98 -6.62 -5.94
C ARG A 77 -5.05 -5.25 -5.26
N PHE A 78 -3.94 -4.87 -4.66
CA PHE A 78 -3.72 -3.55 -4.10
C PHE A 78 -2.23 -3.18 -4.19
N LEU A 79 -1.94 -1.89 -4.06
CA LEU A 79 -0.58 -1.37 -3.96
C LEU A 79 -0.40 -0.65 -2.63
N LEU A 80 0.59 -1.08 -1.85
CA LEU A 80 1.06 -0.38 -0.66
C LEU A 80 2.11 0.64 -1.05
N THR A 81 1.92 1.88 -0.61
CA THR A 81 2.88 2.96 -0.83
C THR A 81 2.84 3.94 0.35
N SER A 82 3.71 4.94 0.32
CA SER A 82 3.68 6.08 1.24
C SER A 82 4.25 7.31 0.53
N PRO A 83 3.94 8.53 1.00
CA PRO A 83 4.60 9.74 0.48
C PRO A 83 6.13 9.67 0.59
N ASN A 84 6.67 8.92 1.56
CA ASN A 84 8.12 8.72 1.72
C ASN A 84 8.76 8.03 0.50
N ALA A 85 8.00 7.30 -0.30
CA ALA A 85 8.52 6.65 -1.51
C ALA A 85 9.02 7.66 -2.55
N TYR A 86 8.52 8.90 -2.52
CA TYR A 86 8.96 9.98 -3.40
C TYR A 86 10.41 10.39 -3.16
N ASN A 87 10.97 10.12 -1.98
CA ASN A 87 12.36 10.49 -1.66
C ASN A 87 13.36 9.79 -2.59
N ALA A 88 13.02 8.59 -3.08
CA ALA A 88 13.83 7.85 -4.05
C ALA A 88 13.94 8.57 -5.42
N LEU A 89 13.09 9.55 -5.70
CA LEU A 89 13.15 10.35 -6.93
C LEU A 89 14.17 11.50 -6.87
N GLY A 90 14.71 11.83 -5.69
CA GLY A 90 15.67 12.93 -5.55
C GLY A 90 15.09 14.33 -5.80
N VAL A 91 13.77 14.50 -5.71
CA VAL A 91 13.07 15.76 -6.01
C VAL A 91 12.87 16.67 -4.79
N GLY A 92 13.64 16.42 -3.72
CA GLY A 92 13.61 17.24 -2.51
C GLY A 92 12.39 17.02 -1.62
N THR A 93 11.71 15.87 -1.72
CA THR A 93 10.81 15.41 -0.66
C THR A 93 11.66 14.84 0.47
N THR A 94 11.57 15.43 1.65
CA THR A 94 12.39 15.05 2.82
C THR A 94 11.55 14.89 4.08
N GLN A 95 10.28 15.29 4.05
CA GLN A 95 9.37 15.09 5.17
C GLN A 95 9.12 13.60 5.37
N LEU A 96 9.17 13.16 6.63
CA LEU A 96 8.80 11.80 7.02
C LEU A 96 7.32 11.75 7.40
N TYR A 97 6.58 10.89 6.72
CA TYR A 97 5.15 10.67 6.91
C TYR A 97 4.92 9.34 7.63
N ASN A 98 4.13 9.38 8.71
CA ASN A 98 3.64 8.19 9.40
C ASN A 98 2.28 7.77 8.80
N GLU A 99 2.25 7.59 7.47
CA GLU A 99 1.04 7.24 6.71
C GLU A 99 1.37 6.11 5.72
N THR A 100 0.61 5.02 5.79
CA THR A 100 0.60 3.99 4.74
C THR A 100 -0.63 4.21 3.85
N VAL A 101 -0.41 4.34 2.54
CA VAL A 101 -1.46 4.52 1.55
C VAL A 101 -1.71 3.18 0.84
N VAL A 102 -2.99 2.85 0.66
CA VAL A 102 -3.43 1.61 0.01
C VAL A 102 -4.25 1.94 -1.24
N TYR A 103 -3.64 1.82 -2.42
CA TYR A 103 -4.39 1.89 -3.67
C TYR A 103 -5.08 0.56 -3.94
N ASN A 104 -6.39 0.61 -4.15
CA ASN A 104 -7.22 -0.57 -4.28
C ASN A 104 -8.48 -0.27 -5.10
N HIS A 105 -9.35 -1.27 -5.31
CA HIS A 105 -10.58 -1.12 -6.07
C HIS A 105 -11.88 -1.19 -5.23
N LYS A 106 -11.78 -1.40 -3.91
CA LYS A 106 -12.93 -1.83 -3.07
C LYS A 106 -13.33 -0.85 -1.97
N ARG A 107 -12.39 -0.11 -1.39
CA ARG A 107 -12.59 0.70 -0.18
C ARG A 107 -11.86 2.03 -0.29
N HIS A 108 -12.52 3.08 0.17
CA HIS A 108 -11.97 4.43 0.29
C HIS A 108 -12.11 4.89 1.74
N GLY A 109 -11.13 5.64 2.24
CA GLY A 109 -11.14 6.23 3.58
C GLY A 109 -10.03 5.70 4.50
N GLN A 110 -9.99 6.24 5.72
CA GLN A 110 -8.98 5.89 6.70
C GLN A 110 -9.46 4.76 7.62
N PHE A 111 -8.63 3.74 7.82
CA PHE A 111 -8.95 2.59 8.65
C PHE A 111 -7.80 2.24 9.59
N LYS A 112 -8.14 1.84 10.83
CA LYS A 112 -7.18 1.34 11.81
C LYS A 112 -7.08 -0.18 11.74
N LEU A 113 -5.94 -0.72 11.33
CA LEU A 113 -5.66 -2.16 11.25
C LEU A 113 -4.44 -2.49 12.09
N GLY A 114 -4.55 -3.46 13.00
CA GLY A 114 -3.42 -3.87 13.85
C GLY A 114 -2.81 -2.73 14.66
N GLY A 115 -3.61 -1.74 15.05
CA GLY A 115 -3.15 -0.57 15.80
C GLY A 115 -2.64 0.60 14.95
N ARG A 116 -2.49 0.43 13.63
CA ARG A 116 -1.93 1.44 12.71
C ARG A 116 -2.99 2.00 11.77
N MET A 117 -2.84 3.26 11.38
CA MET A 117 -3.73 3.94 10.43
C MET A 117 -3.28 3.71 9.00
N PHE A 118 -4.24 3.44 8.11
CA PHE A 118 -4.03 3.26 6.67
C PHE A 118 -5.00 4.17 5.92
N ASP A 119 -4.52 4.88 4.88
CA ASP A 119 -5.34 5.66 3.96
C ASP A 119 -5.66 4.85 2.71
N PHE A 120 -6.86 4.27 2.65
CA PHE A 120 -7.33 3.52 1.50
C PHE A 120 -7.88 4.46 0.44
N ARG A 121 -7.37 4.33 -0.79
CA ARG A 121 -7.85 5.11 -1.93
C ARG A 121 -8.25 4.21 -3.08
N VAL A 122 -9.50 4.35 -3.49
CA VAL A 122 -9.99 3.72 -4.72
C VAL A 122 -9.33 4.40 -5.92
N LYS A 123 -8.60 3.61 -6.71
CA LYS A 123 -7.96 4.04 -7.95
C LYS A 123 -8.42 3.09 -9.07
N PRO A 124 -8.79 3.60 -10.25
CA PRO A 124 -9.20 2.73 -11.36
C PRO A 124 -8.03 1.88 -11.88
N HIS A 125 -6.81 2.41 -11.82
CA HIS A 125 -5.60 1.73 -12.25
C HIS A 125 -4.43 2.10 -11.32
N PHE A 126 -3.57 1.11 -11.05
CA PHE A 126 -2.28 1.24 -10.38
C PHE A 126 -1.41 0.03 -10.80
N PRO A 127 -0.06 0.15 -10.79
CA PRO A 127 0.81 -0.95 -11.17
C PRO A 127 0.84 -2.02 -10.08
N LYS A 128 1.31 -3.22 -10.44
CA LYS A 128 1.55 -4.32 -9.47
C LYS A 128 2.73 -4.01 -8.55
N GLU A 129 3.74 -3.33 -9.08
CA GLU A 129 4.95 -2.94 -8.36
C GLU A 129 5.23 -1.46 -8.60
N VAL A 130 5.86 -0.83 -7.61
CA VAL A 130 6.21 0.59 -7.70
C VAL A 130 7.41 0.75 -8.66
N THR A 131 7.21 1.49 -9.75
CA THR A 131 8.30 1.90 -10.65
C THR A 131 8.61 3.39 -10.49
N LYS A 132 9.78 3.81 -11.01
CA LYS A 132 10.19 5.22 -10.98
C LYS A 132 9.23 6.12 -11.74
N GLU A 133 8.77 5.68 -12.90
CA GLU A 133 7.82 6.38 -13.78
C GLU A 133 6.48 6.54 -13.08
N PHE A 134 5.99 5.47 -12.44
CA PHE A 134 4.78 5.53 -11.64
C PHE A 134 4.93 6.52 -10.48
N LEU A 135 6.05 6.50 -9.75
CA LEU A 135 6.27 7.42 -8.63
C LEU A 135 6.27 8.89 -9.07
N LEU A 136 6.85 9.22 -10.23
CA LEU A 136 6.81 10.59 -10.77
C LEU A 136 5.36 11.03 -11.02
N VAL A 137 4.56 10.17 -11.67
CA VAL A 137 3.15 10.45 -11.96
C VAL A 137 2.32 10.53 -10.67
N ASP A 138 2.55 9.61 -9.75
CA ASP A 138 1.85 9.55 -8.47
C ASP A 138 2.19 10.75 -7.58
N LEU A 139 3.45 11.21 -7.57
CA LEU A 139 3.86 12.42 -6.88
C LEU A 139 3.07 13.63 -7.41
N VAL A 140 3.03 13.85 -8.73
CA VAL A 140 2.29 14.99 -9.31
C VAL A 140 0.79 14.87 -9.03
N ASN A 141 0.23 13.65 -9.05
CA ASN A 141 -1.14 13.39 -8.64
C ASN A 141 -1.41 13.86 -7.19
N ASN A 142 -0.42 13.73 -6.29
CA ASN A 142 -0.58 13.92 -4.86
C ASN A 142 0.18 15.14 -4.29
N VAL A 143 0.84 15.95 -5.12
CA VAL A 143 1.74 17.03 -4.66
C VAL A 143 1.08 18.02 -3.71
N GLY A 144 -0.24 18.23 -3.82
CA GLY A 144 -0.99 19.11 -2.91
C GLY A 144 -1.22 18.54 -1.50
N ARG A 145 -0.82 17.29 -1.24
CA ARG A 145 -0.84 16.65 0.09
C ARG A 145 0.52 16.64 0.76
N LEU A 146 1.55 17.09 0.05
CA LEU A 146 2.91 17.17 0.57
C LEU A 146 3.09 18.47 1.37
N ALA A 147 3.88 18.42 2.43
CA ALA A 147 4.26 19.59 3.23
C ALA A 147 5.27 20.47 2.49
N GLU A 148 6.01 19.90 1.54
CA GLU A 148 7.01 20.57 0.73
C GLU A 148 6.43 21.67 -0.19
N ASN A 149 7.28 22.61 -0.59
CA ASN A 149 6.89 23.65 -1.55
C ASN A 149 6.53 23.02 -2.91
N ARG A 150 5.25 23.07 -3.26
CA ARG A 150 4.70 22.49 -4.49
C ARG A 150 5.44 22.95 -5.75
N THR A 151 5.76 24.23 -5.88
CA THR A 151 6.41 24.76 -7.09
C THR A 151 7.80 24.18 -7.25
N GLN A 152 8.62 24.20 -6.19
CA GLN A 152 9.97 23.66 -6.22
C GLN A 152 10.00 22.14 -6.47
N VAL A 153 9.08 21.41 -5.86
CA VAL A 153 8.95 19.96 -6.10
C VAL A 153 8.59 19.70 -7.55
N LEU A 154 7.62 20.44 -8.12
CA LEU A 154 7.23 20.27 -9.51
C LEU A 154 8.35 20.63 -10.49
N GLU A 155 9.15 21.66 -10.22
CA GLU A 155 10.34 21.99 -11.04
C GLU A 155 11.33 20.82 -11.07
N ARG A 156 11.69 20.27 -9.91
CA ARG A 156 12.61 19.11 -9.84
C ARG A 156 12.04 17.86 -10.49
N VAL A 157 10.71 17.68 -10.45
CA VAL A 157 10.04 16.60 -11.19
C VAL A 157 10.24 16.76 -12.70
N LYS A 158 10.23 17.98 -13.24
CA LYS A 158 10.53 18.21 -14.67
C LYS A 158 11.94 17.74 -15.00
N ASP A 159 12.93 18.17 -14.22
CA ASP A 159 14.32 17.76 -14.41
C ASP A 159 14.48 16.24 -14.32
N GLN A 160 13.82 15.61 -13.34
CA GLN A 160 13.90 14.18 -13.14
C GLN A 160 13.18 13.39 -14.25
N ALA A 161 12.13 13.95 -14.85
CA ALA A 161 11.42 13.37 -15.99
C ALA A 161 12.33 13.26 -17.22
N THR A 162 13.13 14.30 -17.53
CA THR A 162 14.07 14.28 -18.66
C THR A 162 15.11 13.15 -18.59
N ARG A 163 15.42 12.69 -17.37
CA ARG A 163 16.41 11.64 -17.07
C ARG A 163 15.78 10.26 -16.87
N THR A 164 14.51 10.10 -17.23
CA THR A 164 13.75 8.85 -17.09
C THR A 164 13.41 8.35 -18.48
N ASP A 165 13.16 7.05 -18.62
CA ASP A 165 12.71 6.47 -19.89
C ASP A 165 11.40 7.16 -20.33
N GLN A 166 11.48 7.88 -21.44
CA GLN A 166 10.37 8.70 -21.94
C GLN A 166 9.18 7.87 -22.39
N SER A 167 9.42 6.70 -22.99
CA SER A 167 8.34 5.81 -23.45
C SER A 167 7.60 5.22 -22.25
N ALA A 168 8.35 4.74 -21.26
CA ALA A 168 7.78 4.20 -20.03
C ALA A 168 7.06 5.29 -19.22
N LEU A 169 7.59 6.52 -19.17
CA LEU A 169 6.97 7.65 -18.49
C LEU A 169 5.68 8.09 -19.19
N GLN A 170 5.66 8.22 -20.50
CA GLN A 170 4.45 8.54 -21.27
C GLN A 170 3.36 7.49 -21.02
N LYS A 171 3.72 6.20 -21.00
CA LYS A 171 2.80 5.13 -20.65
C LYS A 171 2.26 5.27 -19.23
N ALA A 172 3.13 5.52 -18.24
CA ALA A 172 2.70 5.72 -16.86
C ALA A 172 1.77 6.93 -16.70
N VAL A 173 2.04 8.04 -17.40
CA VAL A 173 1.20 9.24 -17.41
C VAL A 173 -0.18 8.92 -17.99
N HIS A 174 -0.23 8.17 -19.09
CA HIS A 174 -1.48 7.74 -19.71
C HIS A 174 -2.31 6.87 -18.75
N ASP A 175 -1.67 5.85 -18.15
CA ASP A 175 -2.34 4.82 -17.36
C ASP A 175 -2.76 5.31 -15.96
N TYR A 176 -1.94 6.16 -15.32
CA TYR A 176 -2.08 6.50 -13.90
C TYR A 176 -2.27 8.01 -13.62
N GLY A 177 -2.10 8.87 -14.61
CA GLY A 177 -2.20 10.32 -14.43
C GLY A 177 -3.64 10.80 -14.26
N ALA A 178 -3.90 11.63 -13.25
CA ALA A 178 -5.10 12.47 -13.21
C ALA A 178 -5.06 13.54 -14.32
N VAL A 179 -6.20 14.16 -14.65
CA VAL A 179 -6.29 15.15 -15.74
C VAL A 179 -5.23 16.26 -15.61
N ARG A 180 -5.04 16.82 -14.41
CA ARG A 180 -4.02 17.86 -14.15
C ARG A 180 -2.59 17.36 -14.36
N THR A 181 -2.34 16.09 -14.01
CA THR A 181 -1.03 15.46 -14.12
C THR A 181 -0.71 15.17 -15.58
N LYS A 182 -1.69 14.68 -16.35
CA LYS A 182 -1.56 14.51 -17.80
C LYS A 182 -1.21 15.82 -18.49
N LYS A 183 -1.90 16.91 -18.13
CA LYS A 183 -1.57 18.26 -18.64
C LYS A 183 -0.17 18.73 -18.26
N PHE A 184 0.26 18.46 -17.03
CA PHE A 184 1.62 18.81 -16.57
C PHE A 184 2.72 18.10 -17.37
N PHE A 185 2.56 16.80 -17.66
CA PHE A 185 3.56 16.05 -18.42
C PHE A 185 3.46 16.29 -19.93
N ALA A 186 2.26 16.55 -20.47
CA ALA A 186 2.09 16.88 -21.89
C ALA A 186 2.94 18.09 -22.31
N SER A 187 2.95 19.16 -21.51
CA SER A 187 3.78 20.33 -21.81
C SER A 187 5.28 20.05 -21.76
N LEU A 188 5.71 19.03 -21.00
CA LEU A 188 7.11 18.58 -20.98
C LEU A 188 7.46 17.81 -22.25
N PHE A 189 6.61 16.87 -22.66
CA PHE A 189 6.85 16.06 -23.87
C PHE A 189 6.86 16.92 -25.14
N GLU A 190 6.00 17.93 -25.22
CA GLU A 190 5.99 18.90 -26.32
C GLU A 190 7.27 19.77 -26.36
N SER A 191 7.80 20.16 -25.19
CA SER A 191 9.03 20.94 -25.10
C SER A 191 10.28 20.15 -25.52
N GLU A 192 10.36 18.86 -25.15
CA GLU A 192 11.46 17.99 -25.60
C GLU A 192 11.40 17.76 -27.11
N SER A 193 10.20 17.49 -27.66
CA SER A 193 10.03 17.24 -29.09
C SER A 193 10.50 18.41 -29.95
N ARG A 194 10.35 19.65 -29.44
CA ARG A 194 10.87 20.87 -30.10
C ARG A 194 12.39 21.03 -29.94
N ALA A 195 12.96 20.62 -28.82
CA ALA A 195 14.40 20.71 -28.57
C ALA A 195 15.24 19.72 -29.40
N TYR A 196 14.67 18.57 -29.79
CA TYR A 196 15.33 17.59 -30.67
C TYR A 196 15.09 17.83 -32.17
N ALA A 197 14.24 18.79 -32.54
CA ALA A 197 13.91 19.12 -33.93
C ALA A 197 14.75 20.28 -34.51
N THR A 198 15.72 20.79 -33.75
CA THR A 198 16.69 21.84 -34.10
C THR A 198 18.11 21.29 -34.04
#